data_AF-A0A263DJK1-F1
#
_entry.id   AF-A0A263DJK1-F1
#
_cell.length_a   1.000
_cell.length_b   1.000
_cell.length_c   1.000
_cell.angle_alpha   90.00
_cell.angle_beta   90.00
_cell.angle_gamma   90.00
#
_symmetry.space_group_name_H-M   'P 1'
#
loop_
_entity.id
_entity.type
_entity.pdbx_description
1 polymer ?
#
loop_
_entity_poly.entity_id
_entity_poly.type
_entity_poly.pdbx_seq_one_letter_code
_entity_poly.pdbx_strand_id
1 'polypeptide(L)'
;MGRRPQPEIKERLLDACTDHALEHGLPDRLEPLARAAGTSTRMLIYHFGTRDALLRAVLTHARQRQLSAFGDLLRVRPDQPYTATLATAWTVMTGPEGQPYLRMFGQLRESAAQQLWPDFRRVATTDWLGPLEEGLRSIGRPELATLLLAVIRGLLMDLDATGDHARTDRAFTDFLSTLDQQSGRC
;
A
#
# COMPACT_ATOMS: atom_id res chain seq x y z
N MET A 1 37.74 -4.44 15.63
CA MET A 1 37.27 -3.21 14.99
C MET A 1 35.89 -3.46 14.38
N GLY A 2 34.82 -3.04 15.04
CA GLY A 2 33.46 -3.21 14.54
C GLY A 2 33.15 -2.16 13.49
N ARG A 3 33.03 -2.55 12.21
CA ARG A 3 32.56 -1.68 11.13
C ARG A 3 31.19 -1.14 11.54
N ARG A 4 31.05 0.19 11.67
CA ARG A 4 29.77 0.84 11.99
C ARG A 4 28.70 0.42 10.98
N PRO A 5 27.42 0.28 11.38
CA PRO A 5 26.33 0.03 10.45
C PRO A 5 26.38 1.09 9.35
N GLN A 6 26.46 0.66 8.09
CA GLN A 6 26.43 1.56 6.94
C GLN A 6 24.95 1.72 6.54
N PRO A 7 24.28 2.82 6.93
CA PRO A 7 22.84 2.98 6.72
C PRO A 7 22.47 2.86 5.24
N GLU A 8 23.29 3.41 4.35
CA GLU A 8 23.14 3.33 2.89
C GLU A 8 23.13 1.90 2.37
N ILE A 9 23.97 1.01 2.93
CA ILE A 9 23.96 -0.41 2.54
C ILE A 9 22.67 -1.07 3.02
N LYS A 10 22.28 -0.80 4.27
CA LYS A 10 21.06 -1.38 4.84
C LYS A 10 19.83 -0.99 4.03
N GLU A 11 19.73 0.28 3.63
CA GLU A 11 18.64 0.80 2.81
C GLU A 11 18.59 0.14 1.44
N ARG A 12 19.72 0.09 0.71
CA ARG A 12 19.79 -0.62 -0.59
C ARG A 12 19.42 -2.10 -0.50
N LEU A 13 19.85 -2.78 0.57
CA LEU A 13 19.49 -4.17 0.79
C LEU A 13 17.98 -4.31 1.05
N LEU A 14 17.41 -3.40 1.85
CA LEU A 14 15.99 -3.37 2.11
C LEU A 14 15.19 -3.12 0.84
N ASP A 15 15.63 -2.17 0.00
CA ASP A 15 15.02 -1.86 -1.28
C ASP A 15 14.93 -3.09 -2.19
N ALA A 16 16.07 -3.75 -2.43
CA ALA A 16 16.12 -4.93 -3.29
C ALA A 16 15.32 -6.11 -2.73
N CYS A 17 15.30 -6.29 -1.40
CA CYS A 17 14.46 -7.30 -0.76
C CYS A 17 12.97 -6.98 -0.92
N THR A 18 12.59 -5.70 -0.82
CA THR A 18 11.22 -5.24 -1.00
C THR A 18 10.76 -5.38 -2.45
N ASP A 19 11.61 -5.04 -3.43
CA ASP A 19 11.30 -5.24 -4.85
C ASP A 19 11.03 -6.72 -5.15
N HIS A 20 11.91 -7.61 -4.67
CA HIS A 20 11.73 -9.05 -4.84
C HIS A 20 10.43 -9.54 -4.19
N ALA A 21 10.13 -9.07 -2.97
CA ALA A 21 8.94 -9.49 -2.24
C ALA A 21 7.63 -8.98 -2.87
N LEU A 22 7.62 -7.80 -3.48
CA LEU A 22 6.46 -7.28 -4.21
C LEU A 22 6.18 -8.11 -5.46
N GLU A 23 7.23 -8.52 -6.16
CA GLU A 23 7.11 -9.30 -7.40
C GLU A 23 6.76 -10.77 -7.12
N HIS A 24 7.41 -11.40 -6.14
CA HIS A 24 7.38 -12.86 -5.94
C HIS A 24 6.67 -13.30 -4.65
N GLY A 25 6.24 -12.37 -3.80
CA GLY A 25 5.73 -12.65 -2.45
C GLY A 25 6.84 -12.83 -1.42
N LEU A 26 6.46 -13.00 -0.14
CA LEU A 26 7.41 -13.23 0.94
C LEU A 26 7.94 -14.68 0.91
N PRO A 27 9.27 -14.89 0.86
CA PRO A 27 9.82 -16.23 0.84
C PRO A 27 9.92 -16.84 2.25
N ASP A 28 9.79 -18.17 2.31
CA ASP A 28 9.99 -18.92 3.55
C ASP A 28 11.46 -18.93 4.02
N ARG A 29 12.40 -18.84 3.08
CA ARG A 29 13.84 -18.81 3.39
C ARG A 29 14.49 -17.53 2.87
N LEU A 30 15.69 -17.23 3.35
CA LEU A 30 16.38 -15.96 3.06
C LEU A 30 17.21 -15.97 1.78
N GLU A 31 17.52 -17.14 1.22
CA GLU A 31 18.35 -17.29 0.03
C GLU A 31 17.79 -16.53 -1.19
N PRO A 32 16.46 -16.52 -1.47
CA PRO A 32 15.89 -15.72 -2.56
C PRO A 32 16.16 -14.22 -2.37
N LEU A 33 15.95 -13.69 -1.16
CA LEU A 33 16.21 -12.29 -0.83
C LEU A 33 17.69 -11.95 -0.91
N ALA A 34 18.56 -12.83 -0.42
CA ALA A 34 20.01 -12.64 -0.49
C ALA A 34 20.49 -12.56 -1.94
N ARG A 35 19.98 -13.45 -2.80
CA ARG A 35 20.29 -13.46 -4.24
C ARG A 35 19.80 -12.18 -4.91
N ALA A 36 18.54 -11.78 -4.67
CA ALA A 36 17.97 -10.57 -5.24
C ALA A 36 18.72 -9.31 -4.81
N ALA A 37 19.15 -9.24 -3.54
CA ALA A 37 19.92 -8.12 -3.01
C ALA A 37 21.44 -8.20 -3.31
N GLY A 38 21.90 -9.19 -4.07
CA GLY A 38 23.31 -9.34 -4.42
C GLY A 38 24.23 -9.57 -3.21
N THR A 39 23.75 -10.26 -2.18
CA THR A 39 24.47 -10.46 -0.91
C THR A 39 24.35 -11.90 -0.39
N SER A 40 24.84 -12.15 0.83
CA SER A 40 24.67 -13.43 1.53
C SER A 40 23.61 -13.35 2.61
N THR A 41 22.98 -14.48 2.95
CA THR A 41 22.05 -14.58 4.10
C THR A 41 22.69 -14.07 5.39
N ARG A 42 23.98 -14.33 5.60
CA ARG A 42 24.74 -13.83 6.76
C ARG A 42 24.80 -12.30 6.81
N MET A 43 24.96 -11.64 5.68
CA MET A 43 24.97 -10.17 5.60
C MET A 43 23.58 -9.58 5.85
N LEU A 44 22.52 -10.21 5.35
CA LEU A 44 21.15 -9.82 5.69
C LEU A 44 20.91 -9.92 7.21
N ILE A 45 21.24 -11.05 7.82
CA ILE A 45 21.13 -11.23 9.27
C ILE A 45 21.99 -10.21 10.05
N TYR A 46 23.18 -9.88 9.55
CA TYR A 46 24.02 -8.84 10.16
C TYR A 46 23.33 -7.46 10.21
N HIS A 47 22.61 -7.07 9.16
CA HIS A 47 21.95 -5.75 9.08
C HIS A 47 20.55 -5.71 9.72
N PHE A 48 19.83 -6.82 9.71
CA PHE A 48 18.41 -6.89 10.10
C PHE A 48 18.15 -7.75 11.34
N GLY A 49 19.15 -8.46 11.87
CA GLY A 49 19.09 -9.22 13.11
C GLY A 49 18.58 -10.64 12.95
N THR A 50 17.31 -10.81 12.57
CA THR A 50 16.69 -12.13 12.36
C THR A 50 15.95 -12.18 11.03
N ARG A 51 15.59 -13.38 10.58
CA ARG A 51 14.72 -13.57 9.42
C ARG A 51 13.41 -12.78 9.61
N ASP A 52 12.73 -12.99 10.72
CA ASP A 52 11.43 -12.36 10.96
C ASP A 52 11.53 -10.84 11.08
N ALA A 53 12.64 -10.34 11.65
CA ALA A 53 12.91 -8.90 11.68
C ALA A 53 13.16 -8.32 10.27
N LEU A 54 13.86 -9.05 9.40
CA LEU A 54 13.99 -8.66 7.99
C LEU A 54 12.65 -8.68 7.27
N LEU A 55 11.86 -9.75 7.39
CA LEU A 55 10.56 -9.83 6.72
C LEU A 55 9.62 -8.72 7.21
N ARG A 56 9.60 -8.43 8.51
CA ARG A 56 8.88 -7.27 9.06
C ARG A 56 9.38 -5.96 8.45
N ALA A 57 10.70 -5.76 8.36
CA ALA A 57 11.26 -4.55 7.76
C ALA A 57 10.83 -4.41 6.28
N VAL A 58 10.86 -5.51 5.51
CA VAL A 58 10.40 -5.56 4.11
C VAL A 58 8.92 -5.19 3.99
N LEU A 59 8.06 -5.76 4.84
CA LEU A 59 6.63 -5.44 4.88
C LEU A 59 6.38 -3.96 5.21
N THR A 60 7.06 -3.44 6.23
CA THR A 60 6.95 -2.03 6.63
C THR A 60 7.40 -1.11 5.51
N HIS A 61 8.52 -1.43 4.84
CA HIS A 61 9.05 -0.64 3.74
C HIS A 61 8.13 -0.66 2.52
N ALA A 62 7.62 -1.84 2.15
CA ALA A 62 6.61 -1.98 1.09
C ALA A 62 5.37 -1.11 1.41
N ARG A 63 4.93 -1.10 2.67
CA ARG A 63 3.77 -0.31 3.10
C ARG A 63 4.05 1.19 3.03
N GLN A 64 5.24 1.63 3.44
CA GLN A 64 5.65 3.03 3.34
C GLN A 64 5.70 3.49 1.88
N ARG A 65 6.25 2.67 0.98
CA ARG A 65 6.25 2.96 -0.47
C ARG A 65 4.83 3.06 -1.04
N GLN A 66 3.95 2.11 -0.68
CA GLN A 66 2.54 2.15 -1.08
C GLN A 66 1.86 3.43 -0.56
N LEU A 67 2.12 3.80 0.69
CA LEU A 67 1.55 4.98 1.30
C LEU A 67 1.98 6.28 0.62
N SER A 68 3.26 6.38 0.26
CA SER A 68 3.76 7.51 -0.51
C SER A 68 3.11 7.56 -1.89
N ALA A 69 3.20 6.46 -2.65
CA ALA A 69 2.68 6.40 -4.01
C ALA A 69 1.17 6.70 -4.07
N PHE A 70 0.38 6.03 -3.23
CA PHE A 70 -1.07 6.22 -3.24
C PHE A 70 -1.49 7.53 -2.57
N GLY A 71 -0.78 7.99 -1.54
CA GLY A 71 -0.99 9.31 -0.95
C GLY A 71 -0.81 10.43 -1.97
N ASP A 72 0.21 10.33 -2.83
CA ASP A 72 0.47 11.29 -3.89
C ASP A 72 -0.65 11.31 -4.95
N LEU A 73 -1.20 10.14 -5.29
CA LEU A 73 -2.36 10.00 -6.17
C LEU A 73 -3.62 10.64 -5.58
N LEU A 74 -3.82 10.52 -4.26
CA LEU A 74 -5.01 11.02 -3.56
C LEU A 74 -4.95 12.52 -3.21
N ARG A 75 -3.80 13.19 -3.43
CA ARG A 75 -3.62 14.61 -3.11
C ARG A 75 -4.43 15.50 -4.07
N VAL A 76 -5.02 16.57 -3.54
CA VAL A 76 -5.76 17.58 -4.32
C VAL A 76 -4.92 18.13 -5.48
N ARG A 77 -5.56 18.32 -6.62
CA ARG A 77 -5.02 18.92 -7.84
C ARG A 77 -5.82 20.19 -8.15
N PRO A 78 -5.18 21.35 -8.38
CA PRO A 78 -5.89 22.61 -8.55
C PRO A 78 -6.63 22.73 -9.90
N ASP A 79 -6.28 21.88 -10.86
CA ASP A 79 -6.74 21.90 -12.25
C ASP A 79 -7.87 20.91 -12.54
N GLN A 80 -8.35 20.15 -11.54
CA GLN A 80 -9.43 19.19 -11.72
C GLN A 80 -10.28 18.98 -10.46
N PRO A 81 -11.55 18.57 -10.60
CA PRO A 81 -12.38 18.16 -9.47
C PRO A 81 -11.76 17.02 -8.66
N TYR A 82 -12.01 16.98 -7.35
CA TYR A 82 -11.46 15.93 -6.51
C TYR A 82 -11.95 14.53 -6.89
N THR A 83 -13.19 14.40 -7.39
CA THR A 83 -13.72 13.14 -7.92
C THR A 83 -12.94 12.63 -9.14
N ALA A 84 -12.45 13.51 -10.01
CA ALA A 84 -11.54 13.13 -11.10
C ALA A 84 -10.19 12.63 -10.55
N THR A 85 -9.66 13.25 -9.49
CA THR A 85 -8.45 12.78 -8.79
C THR A 85 -8.64 11.37 -8.24
N LEU A 86 -9.79 11.12 -7.61
CA LEU A 86 -10.13 9.79 -7.09
C LEU A 86 -10.26 8.74 -8.19
N ALA A 87 -10.87 9.08 -9.34
CA ALA A 87 -10.98 8.19 -10.49
C ALA A 87 -9.60 7.78 -11.05
N THR A 88 -8.70 8.74 -11.21
CA THR A 88 -7.32 8.48 -11.63
C THR A 88 -6.57 7.64 -10.61
N ALA A 89 -6.69 7.97 -9.31
CA ALA A 89 -6.07 7.21 -8.24
C ALA A 89 -6.53 5.75 -8.25
N TRP A 90 -7.84 5.51 -8.38
CA TRP A 90 -8.40 4.16 -8.48
C TRP A 90 -7.80 3.36 -9.63
N THR A 91 -7.73 3.94 -10.82
CA THR A 91 -7.16 3.29 -12.02
C THR A 91 -5.71 2.83 -11.78
N VAL A 92 -4.89 3.66 -11.13
CA VAL A 92 -3.50 3.29 -10.83
C VAL A 92 -3.42 2.25 -9.72
N MET A 93 -4.23 2.40 -8.67
CA MET A 93 -4.27 1.48 -7.53
C MET A 93 -4.76 0.07 -7.89
N THR A 94 -5.65 -0.05 -8.88
CA THR A 94 -6.13 -1.34 -9.40
C THR A 94 -5.37 -1.82 -10.62
N GLY A 95 -4.53 -0.98 -11.21
CA GLY A 95 -3.71 -1.30 -12.37
C GLY A 95 -2.44 -2.11 -12.04
N PRO A 96 -1.56 -2.29 -13.04
CA PRO A 96 -0.33 -3.06 -12.90
C PRO A 96 0.61 -2.57 -11.79
N GLU A 97 0.62 -1.26 -11.50
CA GLU A 97 1.45 -0.66 -10.46
C GLU A 97 0.96 -0.97 -9.04
N GLY A 98 -0.36 -1.06 -8.86
CA GLY A 98 -0.97 -1.38 -7.56
C GLY A 98 -1.04 -2.88 -7.26
N GLN A 99 -1.10 -3.72 -8.30
CA GLN A 99 -1.28 -5.18 -8.17
C GLN A 99 -0.26 -5.86 -7.24
N PRO A 100 1.05 -5.55 -7.26
CA PRO A 100 2.02 -6.15 -6.33
C PRO A 100 1.68 -5.88 -4.86
N TYR A 101 1.24 -4.66 -4.54
CA TYR A 101 0.83 -4.29 -3.19
C TYR A 101 -0.46 -4.96 -2.77
N LEU A 102 -1.44 -5.07 -3.68
CA LEU A 102 -2.71 -5.75 -3.42
C LEU A 102 -2.48 -7.21 -3.05
N ARG A 103 -1.70 -7.95 -3.85
CA ARG A 103 -1.37 -9.34 -3.56
C ARG A 103 -0.64 -9.50 -2.22
N MET A 104 0.40 -8.70 -1.99
CA MET A 104 1.23 -8.79 -0.79
C MET A 104 0.43 -8.52 0.50
N PHE A 105 -0.40 -7.49 0.51
CA PHE A 105 -1.17 -7.10 1.69
C PHE A 105 -2.52 -7.85 1.83
N GLY A 106 -3.06 -8.37 0.72
CA GLY A 106 -4.17 -9.32 0.71
C GLY A 106 -3.80 -10.59 1.46
N GLN A 107 -2.69 -11.23 1.05
CA GLN A 107 -2.19 -12.46 1.68
C GLN A 107 -1.79 -12.28 3.15
N LEU A 108 -1.27 -11.10 3.53
CA LEU A 108 -0.93 -10.80 4.93
C LEU A 108 -2.13 -10.79 5.88
N ARG A 109 -3.32 -10.48 5.36
CA ARG A 109 -4.56 -10.39 6.14
C ARG A 109 -5.16 -11.76 6.46
N GLU A 110 -4.77 -12.79 5.72
CA GLU A 110 -5.33 -14.14 5.79
C GLU A 110 -4.33 -15.21 6.28
N SER A 111 -3.06 -14.85 6.47
CA SER A 111 -1.97 -15.81 6.73
C SER A 111 -1.29 -15.66 8.10
N ALA A 112 -0.50 -16.68 8.46
CA ALA A 112 0.38 -16.68 9.63
C ALA A 112 1.39 -15.52 9.64
N ALA A 113 1.64 -14.87 8.49
CA ALA A 113 2.46 -13.67 8.40
C ALA A 113 1.87 -12.47 9.17
N GLN A 114 0.59 -12.53 9.59
CA GLN A 114 0.04 -11.59 10.57
C GLN A 114 0.84 -11.59 11.90
N GLN A 115 1.45 -12.73 12.29
CA GLN A 115 2.32 -12.80 13.47
C GLN A 115 3.60 -11.96 13.32
N LEU A 116 4.04 -11.70 12.08
CA LEU A 116 5.21 -10.88 11.82
C LEU A 116 4.93 -9.40 12.09
N TRP A 117 3.70 -8.92 11.91
CA TRP A 117 3.31 -7.54 12.16
C TRP A 117 1.93 -7.43 12.81
N PRO A 118 1.83 -7.65 14.14
CA PRO A 118 0.54 -7.70 14.84
C PRO A 118 -0.32 -6.44 14.68
N ASP A 119 0.33 -5.27 14.65
CA ASP A 119 -0.32 -3.96 14.51
C ASP A 119 -0.70 -3.59 13.06
N PHE A 120 -0.31 -4.41 12.07
CA PHE A 120 -0.53 -4.10 10.65
C PHE A 120 -1.98 -3.77 10.35
N ARG A 121 -2.94 -4.53 10.89
CA ARG A 121 -4.37 -4.31 10.63
C ARG A 121 -4.83 -2.93 11.12
N ARG A 122 -4.37 -2.50 12.30
CA ARG A 122 -4.72 -1.18 12.86
C ARG A 122 -4.14 -0.07 11.99
N VAL A 123 -2.84 -0.15 11.71
CA VAL A 123 -2.11 0.82 10.86
C VAL A 123 -2.78 0.89 9.49
N ALA A 124 -2.86 -0.23 8.78
CA ALA A 124 -3.44 -0.33 7.46
C ALA A 124 -4.88 0.20 7.35
N THR A 125 -5.63 0.30 8.47
CA THR A 125 -7.01 0.83 8.55
C THR A 125 -7.09 2.36 8.62
N THR A 126 -6.03 3.08 8.98
CA THR A 126 -6.13 4.56 9.12
C THR A 126 -5.14 5.34 8.26
N ASP A 127 -4.16 4.69 7.65
CA ASP A 127 -3.02 5.40 7.03
C ASP A 127 -3.36 6.33 5.84
N TRP A 128 -4.52 6.19 5.20
CA TRP A 128 -4.98 7.08 4.13
C TRP A 128 -6.02 8.10 4.58
N LEU A 129 -6.43 8.06 5.86
CA LEU A 129 -7.52 8.91 6.33
C LEU A 129 -7.17 10.40 6.21
N GLY A 130 -5.94 10.80 6.59
CA GLY A 130 -5.48 12.19 6.48
C GLY A 130 -5.50 12.73 5.04
N PRO A 131 -4.84 12.08 4.06
CA PRO A 131 -4.90 12.51 2.67
C PRO A 131 -6.31 12.60 2.09
N LEU A 132 -7.19 11.65 2.43
CA LEU A 132 -8.58 11.65 1.96
C LEU A 132 -9.41 12.75 2.62
N GLU A 133 -9.19 13.03 3.90
CA GLU A 133 -9.85 14.13 4.61
C GLU A 133 -9.48 15.49 4.01
N GLU A 134 -8.21 15.71 3.70
CA GLU A 134 -7.74 16.92 3.02
C GLU A 134 -8.33 17.04 1.61
N GLY A 135 -8.36 15.93 0.88
CA GLY A 135 -9.03 15.81 -0.39
C GLY A 135 -10.49 16.22 -0.36
N LEU A 136 -11.26 15.62 0.53
CA LEU A 136 -12.69 15.87 0.69
C LEU A 136 -13.00 17.26 1.25
N ARG A 137 -12.08 17.84 2.04
CA ARG A 137 -12.18 19.25 2.49
C ARG A 137 -12.24 20.21 1.29
N SER A 138 -11.54 19.92 0.19
CA SER A 138 -11.58 20.74 -1.02
C SER A 138 -12.96 20.80 -1.70
N ILE A 139 -13.84 19.83 -1.41
CA ILE A 139 -15.23 19.79 -1.87
C ILE A 139 -16.24 19.98 -0.73
N GLY A 140 -15.77 20.44 0.45
CA GLY A 140 -16.60 20.78 1.61
C GLY A 140 -17.15 19.61 2.42
N ARG A 141 -16.61 18.38 2.26
CA ARG A 141 -17.16 17.15 2.85
C ARG A 141 -16.14 16.28 3.63
N PRO A 142 -15.27 16.85 4.49
CA PRO A 142 -14.22 16.08 5.17
C PRO A 142 -14.74 14.91 6.03
N GLU A 143 -15.99 14.99 6.51
CA GLU A 143 -16.64 13.94 7.29
C GLU A 143 -16.84 12.61 6.53
N LEU A 144 -16.80 12.65 5.19
CA LEU A 144 -16.92 11.46 4.35
C LEU A 144 -15.61 10.65 4.23
N ALA A 145 -14.50 11.09 4.83
CA ALA A 145 -13.19 10.45 4.65
C ALA A 145 -13.19 8.98 5.07
N THR A 146 -13.82 8.66 6.21
CA THR A 146 -13.98 7.27 6.67
C THR A 146 -14.79 6.44 5.69
N LEU A 147 -15.86 7.00 5.11
CA LEU A 147 -16.71 6.31 4.14
C LEU A 147 -15.95 6.02 2.85
N LEU A 148 -15.32 7.04 2.26
CA LEU A 148 -14.51 6.91 1.04
C LEU A 148 -13.38 5.89 1.24
N LEU A 149 -12.71 5.94 2.38
CA LEU A 149 -11.67 4.98 2.72
C LEU A 149 -12.21 3.55 2.83
N ALA A 150 -13.37 3.37 3.46
CA ALA A 150 -14.02 2.06 3.56
C ALA A 150 -14.43 1.52 2.18
N VAL A 151 -14.96 2.37 1.29
CA VAL A 151 -15.31 2.01 -0.09
C VAL A 151 -14.07 1.56 -0.86
N ILE A 152 -13.00 2.37 -0.88
CA ILE A 152 -11.75 2.03 -1.57
C ILE A 152 -11.24 0.67 -1.08
N ARG A 153 -11.11 0.47 0.24
CA ARG A 153 -10.57 -0.80 0.77
C ARG A 153 -11.47 -1.99 0.51
N GLY A 154 -12.78 -1.82 0.64
CA GLY A 154 -13.74 -2.87 0.35
C GLY A 154 -13.64 -3.34 -1.09
N LEU A 155 -13.57 -2.39 -2.04
CA LEU A 155 -13.45 -2.71 -3.45
C LEU A 155 -12.08 -3.28 -3.83
N LEU A 156 -10.99 -2.82 -3.20
CA LEU A 156 -9.66 -3.43 -3.39
C LEU A 156 -9.61 -4.87 -2.88
N MET A 157 -10.24 -5.15 -1.74
CA MET A 157 -10.35 -6.51 -1.21
C MET A 157 -11.23 -7.39 -2.10
N ASP A 158 -12.34 -6.86 -2.60
CA ASP A 158 -13.22 -7.55 -3.54
C ASP A 158 -12.50 -7.89 -4.86
N LEU A 159 -11.76 -6.92 -5.40
CA LEU A 159 -10.96 -7.10 -6.61
C LEU A 159 -9.88 -8.16 -6.40
N ASP A 160 -9.16 -8.14 -5.29
CA ASP A 160 -8.14 -9.13 -4.95
C ASP A 160 -8.73 -10.55 -4.84
N ALA A 161 -9.94 -10.66 -4.27
CA ALA A 161 -10.61 -11.95 -4.09
C ALA A 161 -11.26 -12.51 -5.36
N THR A 162 -11.76 -11.64 -6.25
CA THR A 162 -12.61 -12.06 -7.39
C THR A 162 -11.99 -11.84 -8.76
N GLY A 163 -11.03 -10.90 -8.89
CA GLY A 163 -10.48 -10.45 -10.16
C GLY A 163 -11.48 -9.69 -11.06
N ASP A 164 -12.68 -9.36 -10.56
CA ASP A 164 -13.75 -8.74 -11.35
C ASP A 164 -13.60 -7.21 -11.43
N HIS A 165 -12.65 -6.77 -12.25
CA HIS A 165 -12.40 -5.34 -12.52
C HIS A 165 -13.65 -4.60 -12.97
N ALA A 166 -14.43 -5.19 -13.90
CA ALA A 166 -15.60 -4.52 -14.46
C ALA A 166 -16.64 -4.18 -13.40
N ARG A 167 -16.86 -5.07 -12.41
CA ARG A 167 -17.79 -4.82 -11.31
C ARG A 167 -17.23 -3.83 -10.29
N THR A 168 -15.96 -3.94 -9.91
CA THR A 168 -15.36 -3.02 -8.92
C THR A 168 -15.19 -1.60 -9.46
N ASP A 169 -14.84 -1.46 -10.74
CA ASP A 169 -14.70 -0.15 -11.41
C ASP A 169 -16.05 0.55 -11.55
N ARG A 170 -17.11 -0.20 -11.90
CA ARG A 170 -18.48 0.34 -11.89
C ARG A 170 -18.89 0.80 -10.50
N ALA A 171 -18.69 -0.03 -9.48
CA ALA A 171 -19.05 0.32 -8.11
C ALA A 171 -18.34 1.59 -7.61
N PHE A 172 -17.05 1.76 -7.95
CA PHE A 172 -16.31 2.97 -7.63
C PHE A 172 -16.83 4.19 -8.41
N THR A 173 -17.11 4.04 -9.70
CA THR A 173 -17.67 5.10 -10.56
C THR A 173 -19.04 5.57 -10.06
N ASP A 174 -19.91 4.63 -9.67
CA ASP A 174 -21.23 4.93 -9.11
C ASP A 174 -21.09 5.71 -7.81
N PHE A 175 -20.17 5.30 -6.93
CA PHE A 175 -19.88 6.01 -5.68
C PHE A 175 -19.39 7.45 -5.93
N LEU A 176 -18.46 7.66 -6.87
CA LEU A 176 -18.01 9.02 -7.24
C LEU A 176 -19.18 9.88 -7.74
N SER A 177 -20.06 9.30 -8.56
CA SER A 177 -21.26 10.01 -9.04
C SER A 177 -22.17 10.47 -7.89
N THR A 178 -22.26 9.70 -6.81
CA THR A 178 -23.01 10.13 -5.61
C THR A 178 -22.36 11.29 -4.85
N LEU A 179 -21.03 11.41 -4.89
CA LEU A 179 -20.32 12.54 -4.27
C LEU A 179 -20.61 13.82 -5.05
N ASP A 180 -20.54 13.78 -6.38
CA ASP A 180 -20.82 14.93 -7.25
C ASP A 180 -22.26 15.44 -7.11
N GLN A 181 -23.24 14.53 -7.05
CA GLN A 181 -24.66 14.87 -6.88
C GLN A 181 -24.97 15.55 -5.53
N GLN A 182 -24.19 15.25 -4.49
CA GLN A 182 -24.36 15.86 -3.17
C GLN A 182 -23.62 17.20 -3.06
N SER A 183 -22.49 17.37 -3.76
CA SER A 183 -21.76 18.65 -3.81
C SER A 183 -22.53 19.75 -4.55
N GLY A 184 -23.36 19.41 -5.54
CA GLY A 184 -24.16 20.36 -6.31
C GLY A 184 -25.47 20.83 -5.63
N ARG A 185 -25.76 20.40 -4.39
CA ARG A 185 -26.97 20.76 -3.64
C ARG A 185 -26.77 21.82 -2.55
N CYS A 186 -25.57 22.41 -2.46
CA CYS A 186 -25.26 23.51 -1.55
C CYS A 186 -25.28 24.86 -2.27
#